data_AF-A0A2K0T598-F1
#
_entry.id   AF-A0A2K0T598-F1
#
_cell.length_a   1.000
_cell.length_b   1.000
_cell.length_c   1.000
_cell.angle_alpha   90.00
_cell.angle_beta   90.00
_cell.angle_gamma   90.00
#
_symmetry.space_group_name_H-M   'P 1'
#
loop_
_entity.id
_entity.type
_entity.pdbx_description
1 polymer ?
#
loop_
_entity_poly.entity_id
_entity_poly.type
_entity_poly.pdbx_seq_one_letter_code
_entity_poly.pdbx_strand_id
1 'polypeptide(L)'
;MHGRREGKVEVKKMLLEFREAFPNVTFRPYGPIPMIAEKDYVVTRWIGGGKHTGVAFDDLPAGQLATPNTGKIIHFSGTTIFTVKDGKITEELGEEGALTALQQLGIIDPPNPASGAYKTSDLAGNRGEPKDKGSD
;
A
#
# COMPACT_ATOMS: atom_id res chain seq x y z
N MET A 1 9.29 -2.79 2.11
CA MET A 1 9.56 -1.70 1.14
C MET A 1 10.28 -0.60 1.91
N HIS A 2 11.14 0.22 1.28
CA HIS A 2 11.86 1.36 1.89
C HIS A 2 13.07 1.10 2.82
N GLY A 3 13.44 -0.15 3.13
CA GLY A 3 14.63 -0.47 3.95
C GLY A 3 14.52 -0.04 5.43
N ARG A 4 15.60 -0.21 6.20
CA ARG A 4 15.63 0.19 7.63
C ARG A 4 15.66 1.72 7.75
N ARG A 5 14.80 2.28 8.60
CA ARG A 5 14.74 3.72 8.91
C ARG A 5 14.92 3.94 10.40
N GLU A 6 15.65 5.00 10.77
CA GLU A 6 15.92 5.32 12.16
C GLU A 6 15.58 6.78 12.46
N GLY A 7 14.82 6.99 13.54
CA GLY A 7 14.44 8.32 14.00
C GLY A 7 13.25 8.94 13.24
N LYS A 8 12.66 9.96 13.87
CA LYS A 8 11.41 10.59 13.40
C LYS A 8 11.57 11.34 12.07
N VAL A 9 12.76 11.85 11.79
CA VAL A 9 13.03 12.64 10.57
C VAL A 9 12.96 11.75 9.34
N GLU A 10 13.70 10.64 9.34
CA GLU A 10 13.74 9.69 8.23
C GLU A 10 12.38 9.03 8.00
N VAL A 11 11.68 8.62 9.07
CA VAL A 11 10.33 8.03 8.95
C VAL A 11 9.34 9.04 8.35
N LYS A 12 9.35 10.29 8.81
CA LYS A 12 8.47 11.33 8.25
C LYS A 12 8.79 11.62 6.79
N LYS A 13 10.07 11.70 6.44
CA LYS A 13 10.52 11.93 5.07
C LYS A 13 9.99 10.85 4.13
N MET A 14 10.20 9.58 4.47
CA MET A 14 9.69 8.44 3.69
C MET A 14 8.17 8.50 3.50
N LEU A 15 7.40 8.76 4.57
CA LEU A 15 5.94 8.84 4.49
C LEU A 15 5.45 10.02 3.62
N LEU A 16 6.15 11.15 3.68
CA LEU A 16 5.85 12.33 2.88
C LEU A 16 6.16 12.09 1.40
N GLU A 17 7.35 11.58 1.08
CA GLU A 17 7.76 11.25 -0.30
C GLU A 17 6.81 10.22 -0.93
N PHE A 18 6.42 9.19 -0.19
CA PHE A 18 5.45 8.21 -0.68
C PHE A 18 4.07 8.83 -0.93
N ARG A 19 3.62 9.74 -0.05
CA ARG A 19 2.36 10.47 -0.22
C ARG A 19 2.43 11.51 -1.35
N GLU A 20 3.58 12.10 -1.61
CA GLU A 20 3.77 12.98 -2.76
C GLU A 20 3.67 12.22 -4.09
N ALA A 21 4.18 10.99 -4.15
CA ALA A 21 4.04 10.09 -5.30
C ALA A 21 2.61 9.53 -5.44
N PHE A 22 1.97 9.18 -4.33
CA PHE A 22 0.60 8.66 -4.25
C PHE A 22 -0.30 9.55 -3.36
N PRO A 23 -0.77 10.72 -3.86
CA PRO A 23 -1.55 11.67 -3.04
C PRO A 23 -2.82 11.10 -2.38
N ASN A 24 -3.42 10.08 -3.01
CA ASN A 24 -4.62 9.41 -2.49
C ASN A 24 -4.32 8.10 -1.75
N VAL A 25 -3.07 7.85 -1.35
CA VAL A 25 -2.70 6.64 -0.64
C VAL A 25 -3.47 6.51 0.68
N THR A 26 -4.00 5.32 0.93
CA THR A 26 -4.72 5.01 2.17
C THR A 26 -4.37 3.63 2.68
N PHE A 27 -4.38 3.47 4.00
CA PHE A 27 -4.22 2.20 4.70
C PHE A 27 -5.39 2.00 5.63
N ARG A 28 -5.88 0.76 5.73
CA ARG A 28 -7.03 0.43 6.58
C ARG A 28 -6.92 -1.00 7.10
N PRO A 29 -7.40 -1.27 8.33
CA PRO A 29 -7.46 -2.63 8.87
C PRO A 29 -8.15 -3.58 7.91
N TYR A 30 -7.69 -4.82 7.86
CA TYR A 30 -8.16 -5.80 6.90
C TYR A 30 -8.42 -7.18 7.50
N GLY A 31 -9.57 -7.74 7.13
CA GLY A 31 -9.97 -9.10 7.51
C GLY A 31 -10.74 -9.15 8.84
N PRO A 32 -11.18 -10.36 9.25
CA PRO A 32 -11.94 -10.55 10.48
C PRO A 32 -11.06 -10.51 11.74
N ILE A 33 -9.74 -10.52 11.58
CA ILE A 33 -8.78 -10.54 12.68
C ILE A 33 -8.64 -9.10 13.19
N PRO A 34 -8.98 -8.82 14.46
CA PRO A 34 -8.79 -7.49 15.03
C PRO A 34 -7.30 -7.17 15.19
N MET A 35 -6.99 -5.94 15.54
CA MET A 35 -5.67 -5.62 16.07
C MET A 35 -5.44 -6.40 17.37
N ILE A 36 -4.33 -7.11 17.48
CA ILE A 36 -3.99 -7.97 18.63
C ILE A 36 -2.88 -7.31 19.41
N ALA A 37 -3.03 -7.20 20.73
CA ALA A 37 -2.01 -6.68 21.62
C ALA A 37 -1.59 -7.74 22.64
N GLU A 38 -0.27 -7.95 22.78
CA GLU A 38 0.32 -8.79 23.83
C GLU A 38 1.62 -8.16 24.32
N LYS A 39 1.74 -7.92 25.63
CA LYS A 39 2.89 -7.23 26.26
C LYS A 39 3.13 -5.88 25.58
N ASP A 40 4.36 -5.64 25.11
CA ASP A 40 4.76 -4.42 24.42
C ASP A 40 4.41 -4.44 22.92
N TYR A 41 3.77 -5.49 22.40
CA TYR A 41 3.55 -5.65 20.96
C TYR A 41 2.11 -5.43 20.56
N VAL A 42 1.92 -4.75 19.43
CA VAL A 42 0.62 -4.60 18.76
C VAL A 42 0.76 -5.06 17.31
N VAL A 43 -0.03 -6.05 16.92
CA VAL A 43 -0.03 -6.63 15.57
C VAL A 43 -1.31 -6.24 14.84
N THR A 44 -1.17 -5.77 13.60
CA THR A 44 -2.31 -5.43 12.75
C THR A 44 -2.10 -5.87 11.31
N ARG A 45 -3.18 -6.36 10.68
CA ARG A 45 -3.22 -6.62 9.24
C ARG A 45 -3.98 -5.48 8.56
N TRP A 46 -3.47 -5.06 7.42
CA TRP A 46 -4.01 -3.94 6.67
C TRP A 46 -4.03 -4.17 5.17
N ILE A 47 -4.89 -3.43 4.48
CA ILE A 47 -4.79 -3.20 3.04
C ILE A 47 -4.46 -1.75 2.78
N GLY A 48 -3.59 -1.55 1.80
CA GLY A 48 -3.05 -0.27 1.38
C GLY A 48 -3.18 -0.10 -0.12
N GLY A 49 -3.13 1.15 -0.58
CA GLY A 49 -3.10 1.42 -2.01
C GLY A 49 -3.36 2.86 -2.37
N GLY A 50 -3.04 3.18 -3.63
CA GLY A 50 -3.16 4.51 -4.21
C GLY A 50 -2.93 4.48 -5.72
N LYS A 51 -3.25 5.60 -6.37
CA LYS A 51 -2.91 5.85 -7.77
C LYS A 51 -1.70 6.78 -7.82
N HIS A 52 -0.73 6.42 -8.64
CA HIS A 52 0.44 7.26 -8.88
C HIS A 52 0.05 8.46 -9.74
N THR A 53 -0.37 9.53 -9.09
CA THR A 53 -0.70 10.83 -9.72
C THR A 53 0.29 11.93 -9.34
N GLY A 54 1.33 11.56 -8.62
CA GLY A 54 2.31 12.46 -8.04
C GLY A 54 3.60 12.58 -8.82
N VAL A 55 4.67 12.93 -8.09
CA VAL A 55 6.05 13.06 -8.58
C VAL A 55 6.66 11.70 -8.95
N ALA A 56 7.79 11.71 -9.67
CA ALA A 56 8.60 10.50 -9.85
C ALA A 56 9.03 9.93 -8.49
N PHE A 57 9.20 8.61 -8.39
CA PHE A 57 9.42 7.93 -7.11
C PHE A 57 10.43 6.79 -7.24
N ASP A 58 11.51 6.83 -6.47
CA ASP A 58 12.65 5.91 -6.54
C ASP A 58 12.92 5.14 -5.24
N ASP A 59 12.21 5.45 -4.15
CA ASP A 59 12.28 4.71 -2.89
C ASP A 59 11.47 3.40 -2.99
N LEU A 60 11.86 2.54 -3.92
CA LEU A 60 11.31 1.21 -4.14
C LEU A 60 12.42 0.17 -3.94
N PRO A 61 12.10 -1.05 -3.45
CA PRO A 61 13.10 -2.09 -3.23
C PRO A 61 13.68 -2.64 -4.54
N ALA A 62 13.03 -2.38 -5.67
CA ALA A 62 13.55 -2.61 -7.01
C ALA A 62 12.95 -1.59 -7.99
N GLY A 63 13.74 -1.16 -8.97
CA GLY A 63 13.33 -0.22 -10.01
C GLY A 63 12.93 1.16 -9.46
N GLN A 64 12.21 1.91 -10.29
CA GLN A 64 11.71 3.26 -9.97
C GLN A 64 10.54 3.64 -10.88
N LEU A 65 9.74 4.60 -10.46
CA LEU A 65 8.79 5.34 -11.29
C LEU A 65 9.49 6.61 -11.79
N ALA A 66 10.26 6.48 -12.87
CA ALA A 66 11.11 7.57 -13.38
C ALA A 66 10.36 8.80 -13.89
N THR A 67 9.06 8.66 -14.21
CA THR A 67 8.21 9.76 -14.67
C THR A 67 7.06 10.03 -13.69
N PRO A 68 6.67 11.29 -13.50
CA PRO A 68 5.52 11.63 -12.68
C PRO A 68 4.21 11.14 -13.31
N ASN A 69 3.18 10.98 -12.47
CA ASN A 69 1.80 10.73 -12.89
C ASN A 69 1.63 9.59 -13.91
N THR A 70 2.27 8.44 -13.66
CA THR A 70 2.12 7.24 -14.51
C THR A 70 0.69 6.70 -14.55
N GLY A 71 -0.16 7.11 -13.61
CA GLY A 71 -1.55 6.67 -13.51
C GLY A 71 -1.73 5.23 -13.03
N LYS A 72 -0.64 4.52 -12.74
CA LYS A 72 -0.68 3.15 -12.24
C LYS A 72 -1.27 3.10 -10.84
N ILE A 73 -2.01 2.04 -10.55
CA ILE A 73 -2.71 1.86 -9.28
C ILE A 73 -2.07 0.68 -8.57
N ILE A 74 -1.78 0.84 -7.29
CA ILE A 74 -1.36 -0.24 -6.41
C ILE A 74 -2.43 -0.54 -5.38
N HIS A 75 -2.70 -1.82 -5.18
CA HIS A 75 -3.46 -2.38 -4.07
C HIS A 75 -2.67 -3.55 -3.49
N PHE A 76 -2.36 -3.49 -2.22
CA PHE A 76 -1.54 -4.49 -1.56
C PHE A 76 -1.98 -4.63 -0.10
N SER A 77 -1.59 -5.73 0.54
CA SER A 77 -1.81 -5.94 1.96
C SER A 77 -0.48 -6.02 2.69
N GLY A 78 -0.51 -5.79 4.00
CA GLY A 78 0.62 -6.02 4.87
C GLY A 78 0.19 -6.40 6.28
N THR A 79 1.19 -6.74 7.08
CA THR A 79 1.11 -6.94 8.52
C THR A 79 2.16 -6.06 9.15
N THR A 80 1.79 -5.33 10.19
CA THR A 80 2.72 -4.51 10.97
C THR A 80 2.72 -4.98 12.41
N ILE A 81 3.90 -5.10 12.98
CA ILE A 81 4.14 -5.29 14.42
C ILE A 81 4.72 -3.97 14.95
N PHE A 82 4.01 -3.35 15.89
CA PHE A 82 4.52 -2.19 16.62
C PHE A 82 5.03 -2.63 17.98
N THR A 83 6.22 -2.15 18.36
CA THR A 83 6.68 -2.20 19.76
C THR A 83 6.30 -0.90 20.45
N VAL A 84 5.47 -0.98 21.49
CA VAL A 84 4.91 0.15 22.23
C VAL A 84 5.48 0.17 23.64
N LYS A 85 6.13 1.29 24.00
CA LYS A 85 6.66 1.54 25.36
C LYS A 85 6.29 2.94 25.79
N ASP A 86 5.90 3.10 27.06
CA ASP A 86 5.48 4.39 27.62
C ASP A 86 4.40 5.12 26.77
N GLY A 87 3.46 4.34 26.23
CA GLY A 87 2.38 4.84 25.37
C GLY A 87 2.82 5.34 23.99
N LYS A 88 4.04 5.01 23.54
CA LYS A 88 4.60 5.45 22.26
C LYS A 88 5.07 4.27 21.43
N ILE A 89 4.90 4.36 20.11
CA ILE A 89 5.54 3.44 19.16
C ILE A 89 7.04 3.73 19.17
N THR A 90 7.83 2.71 19.52
CA THR A 90 9.29 2.76 19.58
C THR A 90 9.95 2.04 18.41
N GLU A 91 9.23 1.08 17.82
CA GLU A 91 9.66 0.32 16.65
C GLU A 91 8.44 -0.06 15.83
N GLU A 92 8.63 -0.13 14.52
CA GLU A 92 7.68 -0.68 13.57
C GLU A 92 8.42 -1.71 12.72
N LEU A 93 7.90 -2.94 12.70
CA LEU A 93 8.32 -3.99 11.77
C LEU A 93 7.15 -4.29 10.83
N GLY A 94 7.30 -3.91 9.56
CA GLY A 94 6.29 -4.09 8.53
C GLY A 94 6.69 -5.15 7.51
N GLU A 95 5.76 -6.08 7.25
CA GLU A 95 5.83 -7.03 6.14
C GLU A 95 4.67 -6.77 5.18
N GLU A 96 4.98 -6.41 3.95
CA GLU A 96 3.98 -6.00 2.97
C GLU A 96 4.14 -6.73 1.65
N GLY A 97 3.05 -6.78 0.87
CA GLY A 97 3.01 -7.37 -0.46
C GLY A 97 3.78 -6.55 -1.49
N ALA A 98 5.08 -6.35 -1.28
CA ALA A 98 5.92 -5.50 -2.11
C ALA A 98 6.04 -6.02 -3.54
N LEU A 99 6.16 -7.35 -3.71
CA LEU A 99 6.16 -7.97 -5.04
C LEU A 99 4.87 -7.68 -5.81
N THR A 100 3.72 -7.78 -5.13
CA THR A 100 2.41 -7.46 -5.70
C THR A 100 2.29 -5.98 -6.11
N ALA A 101 2.82 -5.06 -5.30
CA ALA A 101 2.85 -3.65 -5.66
C ALA A 101 3.77 -3.38 -6.87
N LEU A 102 4.99 -3.95 -6.89
CA LEU A 102 5.94 -3.78 -7.99
C LEU A 102 5.42 -4.33 -9.32
N GLN A 103 4.67 -5.44 -9.28
CA GLN A 103 4.01 -5.99 -10.47
C GLN A 103 2.92 -5.06 -11.01
N GLN A 104 2.11 -4.47 -10.12
CA GLN A 104 1.10 -3.47 -10.50
C GLN A 104 1.72 -2.19 -11.06
N LEU A 105 2.91 -1.82 -10.58
CA LEU A 105 3.70 -0.73 -11.13
C LEU A 105 4.40 -1.10 -12.45
N GLY A 106 4.36 -2.38 -12.86
CA GLY A 106 5.04 -2.88 -14.05
C GLY A 106 6.57 -2.79 -13.97
N ILE A 107 7.12 -2.88 -12.77
CA ILE A 107 8.57 -2.88 -12.51
C ILE A 107 9.12 -4.31 -12.55
N ILE A 108 8.33 -5.26 -12.05
CA ILE A 108 8.65 -6.69 -12.08
C ILE A 108 7.54 -7.41 -12.84
N ASP A 109 7.91 -8.31 -13.74
CA ASP A 109 6.93 -9.12 -14.46
C ASP A 109 6.20 -10.11 -13.52
N PRO A 110 4.91 -10.38 -13.75
CA PRO A 110 4.21 -11.42 -13.01
C PRO A 110 4.81 -12.80 -13.36
N PRO A 111 5.01 -13.70 -12.38
CA PRO A 111 5.61 -15.01 -12.61
C PRO A 111 4.77 -15.91 -13.53
N ASN A 112 3.46 -15.63 -13.66
CA ASN A 112 2.60 -16.23 -14.66
C ASN A 112 1.84 -15.14 -15.44
N PRO A 113 2.32 -14.76 -16.64
CA PRO A 113 1.68 -13.75 -17.49
C PRO A 113 0.26 -14.12 -17.95
N ALA A 114 -0.05 -15.43 -18.01
CA ALA A 114 -1.35 -15.94 -18.44
C ALA A 114 -2.41 -15.93 -17.33
N SER A 115 -2.01 -15.73 -16.07
CA SER A 115 -2.93 -15.77 -14.91
C SER A 115 -3.96 -14.63 -14.88
N GLY A 116 -3.80 -13.60 -15.72
CA GLY A 116 -4.70 -12.45 -15.78
C GLY A 116 -4.69 -11.57 -14.53
N ALA A 117 -3.89 -11.90 -13.51
CA ALA A 117 -3.96 -11.31 -12.18
C ALA A 117 -3.75 -9.78 -12.14
N TYR A 118 -3.18 -9.17 -13.20
CA TYR A 118 -2.84 -7.74 -13.21
C TYR A 118 -2.93 -7.09 -14.61
N LYS A 119 -3.94 -7.41 -15.42
CA LYS A 119 -4.24 -6.60 -16.62
C LYS A 119 -4.79 -5.23 -16.16
N THR A 120 -3.95 -4.20 -16.25
CA THR A 120 -4.11 -2.83 -15.76
C THR A 120 -5.28 -2.00 -16.36
N SER A 121 -6.24 -2.62 -17.08
CA SER A 121 -7.36 -1.92 -17.72
C SER A 121 -8.72 -2.06 -17.01
N ASP A 122 -8.94 -3.10 -16.21
CA ASP A 122 -10.32 -3.53 -15.93
C ASP A 122 -10.93 -2.99 -14.62
N LEU A 123 -10.14 -2.34 -13.77
CA LEU A 123 -10.63 -1.78 -12.49
C LEU A 123 -11.19 -0.36 -12.58
N ALA A 124 -11.10 0.29 -13.76
CA ALA A 124 -11.60 1.65 -13.96
C ALA A 124 -13.07 1.73 -14.41
N GLY A 125 -13.73 0.60 -14.69
CA GLY A 125 -14.91 0.58 -15.56
C GLY A 125 -16.24 0.09 -15.00
N ASN A 126 -16.42 -0.15 -13.69
CA ASN A 126 -17.75 -0.56 -13.22
C ASN A 126 -18.04 -0.26 -11.74
N ARG A 127 -18.46 0.96 -11.45
CA ARG A 127 -19.40 1.21 -10.35
C ARG A 127 -20.66 1.82 -10.96
N GLY A 128 -21.51 0.96 -11.51
CA GLY A 128 -22.89 1.33 -11.81
C GLY A 128 -23.62 1.63 -10.50
N GLU A 129 -24.24 2.79 -10.42
CA GLU A 129 -25.12 3.18 -9.31
C GLU A 129 -26.24 2.13 -9.12
N PRO A 130 -26.70 1.87 -7.89
CA PRO A 130 -27.81 0.96 -7.68
C PRO A 130 -29.07 1.58 -8.29
N LYS A 131 -29.67 0.90 -9.28
CA LYS A 131 -30.99 1.27 -9.77
C LYS A 131 -32.02 1.00 -8.68
N ASP A 132 -32.61 2.08 -8.18
CA ASP A 132 -33.77 2.08 -7.32
C ASP A 132 -34.89 1.26 -7.97
N LYS A 133 -35.31 0.17 -7.31
CA LYS A 133 -36.47 -0.61 -7.74
C LYS A 133 -37.70 0.05 -7.11
N GLY A 134 -38.31 0.94 -7.87
CA GLY A 134 -39.66 1.42 -7.60
C GLY A 134 -40.62 0.22 -7.49
N SER A 135 -41.38 0.23 -6.40
CA SER A 135 -42.51 -0.66 -6.13
C SER A 135 -43.70 -0.29 -7.01
N ASP A 136 -44.26 -1.28 -7.69
CA ASP A 136 -45.66 -1.37 -8.10
C ASP A 136 -46.21 -2.70 -7.57
#